data_AF-A0AAJ2TCM5-F1
#
_entry.id   AF-A0AAJ2TCM5-F1
#
_cell.length_a   1.000
_cell.length_b   1.000
_cell.length_c   1.000
_cell.angle_alpha   90.00
_cell.angle_beta   90.00
_cell.angle_gamma   90.00
#
_symmetry.space_group_name_H-M   'P 1'
#
loop_
_entity.id
_entity.type
_entity.pdbx_description
1 polymer ?
#
loop_
_entity_poly.entity_id
_entity_poly.type
_entity_poly.pdbx_seq_one_letter_code
_entity_poly.pdbx_strand_id
1 'polypeptide(L)'
;MDYKTPPRRVRRHRSALSIFLTILIIAAVTVGVIAAGIYFSGIRYITSNTEDGLTIKYFGRVDKDGTLLTGKLYYSDGMTAEVDMQKNSIVYSNGDIYEGGISDLKKNGTGKIIYASGDVYEGEFVNDKLTGTGKYSFANGDVYEGTLVDGKKDGTGTYTWVDGSSYTGSYTNDMKNGEGKYTWSDGSSYEGTYVNELKEGKGTYTFANGDVYTGDFKADVRTGEGKYTWANGEFYEGSFVDNKMSGKGKYTWPSGRVYEGTFENGKIVKEE
;
A
#
# COMPACT_ATOMS: atom_id res chain seq x y z
N MET A 1 105.03 1.03 5.27
CA MET A 1 103.69 0.92 4.65
C MET A 1 102.70 0.57 5.74
N ASP A 2 101.98 1.56 6.25
CA ASP A 2 100.94 1.38 7.28
C ASP A 2 99.68 0.77 6.68
N TYR A 3 99.34 -0.46 7.07
CA TYR A 3 98.01 -1.03 6.81
C TYR A 3 97.06 -0.64 7.94
N LYS A 4 96.24 0.39 7.72
CA LYS A 4 95.10 0.71 8.60
C LYS A 4 94.14 -0.47 8.64
N THR A 5 93.94 -1.05 9.82
CA THR A 5 92.91 -2.06 10.09
C THR A 5 91.52 -1.43 9.92
N PRO A 6 90.58 -2.03 9.16
CA PRO A 6 89.26 -1.47 9.00
C PRO A 6 88.47 -1.53 10.32
N PRO A 7 87.62 -0.53 10.63
CA PRO A 7 86.89 -0.50 11.89
C PRO A 7 85.89 -1.65 12.00
N ARG A 8 85.86 -2.32 13.16
CA ARG A 8 84.86 -3.34 13.50
C ARG A 8 83.46 -2.70 13.48
N ARG A 9 82.60 -3.15 12.56
CA ARG A 9 81.17 -2.80 12.54
C ARG A 9 80.48 -3.36 13.79
N VAL A 10 80.20 -2.49 14.77
CA VAL A 10 79.33 -2.82 15.90
C VAL A 10 77.90 -2.92 15.38
N ARG A 11 77.36 -4.14 15.31
CA ARG A 11 75.95 -4.38 14.97
C ARG A 11 75.10 -3.92 16.16
N ARG A 12 74.55 -2.70 16.08
CA ARG A 12 73.59 -2.21 17.08
C ARG A 12 72.38 -3.12 17.10
N HIS A 13 72.28 -3.97 18.13
CA HIS A 13 71.07 -4.74 18.39
C HIS A 13 69.99 -3.75 18.85
N ARG A 14 68.94 -3.56 18.06
CA ARG A 14 67.74 -2.87 18.54
C ARG A 14 67.17 -3.67 19.69
N SER A 15 66.89 -3.03 20.83
CA SER A 15 66.24 -3.71 21.95
C SER A 15 64.87 -4.20 21.51
N ALA A 16 64.41 -5.35 22.01
CA ALA A 16 63.08 -5.89 21.68
C ALA A 16 61.96 -4.84 21.88
N LEU A 17 62.10 -3.99 22.91
CA LEU A 17 61.22 -2.86 23.19
C LEU A 17 61.18 -1.83 22.04
N SER A 18 62.33 -1.47 21.46
CA SER A 18 62.39 -0.52 20.36
C SER A 18 61.77 -1.06 19.07
N ILE A 19 61.90 -2.36 18.80
CA ILE A 19 61.26 -3.04 17.66
C ILE A 19 59.74 -3.06 17.88
N PHE A 20 59.30 -3.43 19.09
CA PHE A 20 57.89 -3.45 19.46
C PHE A 20 57.24 -2.06 19.33
N LEU A 21 57.88 -1.01 19.82
CA LEU A 21 57.37 0.36 19.72
C LEU A 21 57.28 0.83 18.26
N THR A 22 58.26 0.48 17.42
CA THR A 22 58.19 0.82 15.98
C THR A 22 57.05 0.10 15.26
N ILE A 23 56.77 -1.18 15.59
CA ILE A 23 55.64 -1.92 15.03
C ILE A 23 54.32 -1.28 15.45
N LEU A 24 54.18 -0.89 16.72
CA LEU A 24 52.99 -0.20 17.22
C LEU A 24 52.74 1.14 16.52
N ILE A 25 53.78 1.96 16.32
CA ILE A 25 53.66 3.25 15.61
C ILE A 25 53.24 3.02 14.16
N ILE A 26 53.86 2.07 13.46
CA ILE A 26 53.49 1.73 12.08
C ILE A 26 52.03 1.27 12.04
N ALA A 27 51.63 0.35 12.92
CA ALA A 27 50.25 -0.13 12.99
C ALA A 27 49.26 1.03 13.23
N ALA A 28 49.57 1.94 14.16
CA ALA A 28 48.73 3.10 14.45
C ALA A 28 48.62 4.06 13.24
N VAL A 29 49.72 4.35 12.55
CA VAL A 29 49.72 5.17 11.33
C VAL A 29 48.93 4.49 10.21
N THR A 30 49.12 3.18 10.03
CA THR A 30 48.37 2.40 9.02
C THR A 30 46.87 2.45 9.30
N VAL A 31 46.46 2.24 10.55
CA VAL A 31 45.04 2.37 10.96
C VAL A 31 44.53 3.78 10.71
N GLY A 32 45.30 4.81 11.05
CA GLY A 32 44.93 6.21 10.83
C GLY A 32 44.74 6.56 9.34
N VAL A 33 45.66 6.10 8.47
CA VAL A 33 45.56 6.29 7.02
C VAL A 33 44.36 5.55 6.43
N ILE A 34 44.10 4.31 6.87
CA ILE A 34 42.92 3.54 6.45
C ILE A 34 41.64 4.25 6.89
N ALA A 35 41.56 4.69 8.15
CA ALA A 35 40.39 5.39 8.69
C ALA A 35 40.14 6.71 7.94
N ALA A 36 41.19 7.49 7.66
CA ALA A 36 41.09 8.69 6.83
C ALA A 36 40.62 8.37 5.41
N GLY A 37 41.18 7.32 4.79
CA GLY A 37 40.77 6.83 3.47
C GLY A 37 39.28 6.47 3.43
N ILE A 38 38.77 5.73 4.42
CA ILE A 38 37.35 5.38 4.54
C ILE A 38 36.51 6.65 4.73
N TYR A 39 36.92 7.55 5.62
CA TYR A 39 36.22 8.80 5.87
C TYR A 39 36.03 9.62 4.59
N PHE A 40 37.12 9.82 3.83
CA PHE A 40 37.12 10.57 2.57
C PHE A 40 36.54 9.82 1.36
N SER A 41 36.46 8.49 1.41
CA SER A 41 35.88 7.68 0.32
C SER A 41 34.37 7.86 0.15
N GLY A 42 33.70 8.41 1.18
CA GLY A 42 32.24 8.45 1.25
C GLY A 42 31.60 7.09 1.55
N ILE A 43 32.39 6.03 1.79
CA ILE A 43 31.85 4.73 2.20
C ILE A 43 31.32 4.83 3.63
N ARG A 44 30.10 4.35 3.85
CA ARG A 44 29.45 4.31 5.15
C ARG A 44 28.84 2.94 5.40
N TYR A 45 28.79 2.61 6.67
CA TYR A 45 27.98 1.54 7.21
C TYR A 45 26.92 2.19 8.10
N ILE A 46 25.64 2.04 7.76
CA ILE A 46 24.51 2.66 8.46
C ILE A 46 23.60 1.54 8.93
N THR A 47 22.99 1.68 10.10
CA THR A 47 22.02 0.72 10.62
C THR A 47 20.78 1.48 11.08
N SER A 48 19.61 0.98 10.72
CA SER A 48 18.31 1.47 11.16
C SER A 48 17.45 0.29 11.62
N ASN A 49 16.51 0.56 12.53
CA ASN A 49 15.51 -0.42 12.96
C ASN A 49 14.12 0.07 12.54
N THR A 50 13.27 -0.85 12.10
CA THR A 50 11.85 -0.59 11.85
C THR A 50 11.04 -0.76 13.12
N GLU A 51 9.82 -0.21 13.12
CA GLU A 51 8.85 -0.37 14.23
C GLU A 51 8.52 -1.85 14.48
N ASP A 52 8.49 -2.66 13.42
CA ASP A 52 8.20 -4.08 13.46
C ASP A 52 9.39 -4.95 13.88
N GLY A 53 10.51 -4.32 14.30
CA GLY A 53 11.69 -5.00 14.82
C GLY A 53 12.67 -5.52 13.76
N LEU A 54 12.50 -5.14 12.48
CA LEU A 54 13.44 -5.47 11.41
C LEU A 54 14.66 -4.55 11.50
N THR A 55 15.86 -5.10 11.40
CA THR A 55 17.10 -4.32 11.30
C THR A 55 17.52 -4.20 9.83
N ILE A 56 17.70 -2.96 9.37
CA ILE A 56 18.19 -2.62 8.03
C ILE A 56 19.63 -2.14 8.17
N LYS A 57 20.56 -2.76 7.43
CA LYS A 57 21.95 -2.36 7.36
C LYS A 57 22.28 -1.92 5.96
N TYR A 58 22.90 -0.76 5.82
CA TYR A 58 23.41 -0.26 4.56
C TYR A 58 24.93 -0.29 4.55
N PHE A 59 25.51 -0.74 3.44
CA PHE A 59 26.93 -0.58 3.14
C PHE A 59 27.11 -0.03 1.73
N GLY A 60 27.70 1.16 1.63
CA GLY A 60 27.86 1.82 0.33
C GLY A 60 28.35 3.27 0.42
N ARG A 61 28.28 3.97 -0.71
CA ARG A 61 28.70 5.37 -0.85
C ARG A 61 27.55 6.32 -0.54
N VAL A 62 27.85 7.36 0.22
CA VAL A 62 26.95 8.49 0.46
C VAL A 62 27.56 9.79 -0.09
N ASP A 63 26.72 10.81 -0.26
CA ASP A 63 27.17 12.18 -0.55
C ASP A 63 27.70 12.91 0.71
N LYS A 64 27.94 14.22 0.61
CA LYS A 64 28.45 15.02 1.72
C LYS A 64 27.45 15.19 2.87
N ASP A 65 26.16 15.09 2.56
CA ASP A 65 25.05 15.28 3.50
C ASP A 65 24.60 13.93 4.11
N GLY A 66 25.18 12.82 3.65
CA GLY A 66 24.88 11.47 4.12
C GLY A 66 23.77 10.78 3.33
N THR A 67 23.29 11.39 2.24
CA THR A 67 22.31 10.78 1.34
C THR A 67 22.95 9.60 0.62
N LEU A 68 22.22 8.49 0.52
CA LEU A 68 22.68 7.28 -0.17
C LEU A 68 22.98 7.59 -1.65
N LEU A 69 24.05 7.01 -2.21
CA LEU A 69 24.36 7.09 -3.64
C LEU A 69 24.32 5.70 -4.28
N THR A 70 25.23 4.81 -3.89
CA THR A 70 25.27 3.43 -4.39
C THR A 70 25.65 2.47 -3.27
N GLY A 71 25.07 1.27 -3.22
CA GLY A 71 25.41 0.34 -2.15
C GLY A 71 24.48 -0.86 -2.07
N LYS A 72 24.57 -1.58 -0.95
CA LYS A 72 23.68 -2.69 -0.63
C LYS A 72 22.99 -2.48 0.70
N LEU A 73 21.69 -2.76 0.72
CA LEU A 73 20.87 -2.93 1.92
C LEU A 73 20.82 -4.41 2.28
N TYR A 74 20.89 -4.70 3.57
CA TYR A 74 20.77 -6.02 4.16
C TYR A 74 19.73 -5.96 5.27
N TYR A 75 18.69 -6.76 5.12
CA TYR A 75 17.58 -6.84 6.06
C TYR A 75 17.79 -8.06 6.96
N SER A 76 17.37 -7.98 8.23
CA SER A 76 17.56 -9.06 9.20
C SER A 76 16.76 -10.34 8.89
N ASP A 77 15.78 -10.26 8.00
CA ASP A 77 15.01 -11.39 7.47
C ASP A 77 15.73 -12.13 6.31
N GLY A 78 16.88 -11.63 5.88
CA GLY A 78 17.67 -12.19 4.78
C GLY A 78 17.45 -11.53 3.43
N MET A 79 16.50 -10.59 3.30
CA MET A 79 16.34 -9.79 2.08
C MET A 79 17.59 -8.92 1.86
N THR A 80 17.95 -8.70 0.60
CA THR A 80 18.97 -7.72 0.22
C THR A 80 18.44 -6.80 -0.87
N ALA A 81 19.02 -5.61 -1.00
CA ALA A 81 18.69 -4.73 -2.12
C ALA A 81 19.91 -3.93 -2.59
N GLU A 82 19.99 -3.69 -3.90
CA GLU A 82 21.01 -2.83 -4.50
C GLU A 82 20.46 -1.42 -4.67
N VAL A 83 21.16 -0.43 -4.12
CA VAL A 83 20.82 0.98 -4.21
C VAL A 83 21.64 1.61 -5.33
N ASP A 84 20.97 2.30 -6.27
CA ASP A 84 21.58 3.11 -7.32
C ASP A 84 20.77 4.41 -7.51
N MET A 85 21.18 5.46 -6.79
CA MET A 85 20.51 6.76 -6.83
C MET A 85 20.84 7.56 -8.09
N GLN A 86 21.77 7.12 -8.95
CA GLN A 86 21.89 7.70 -10.30
C GLN A 86 20.71 7.30 -11.18
N LYS A 87 20.16 6.10 -10.93
CA LYS A 87 18.93 5.61 -11.56
C LYS A 87 17.69 5.87 -10.72
N ASN A 88 17.84 6.52 -9.57
CA ASN A 88 16.78 6.68 -8.56
C ASN A 88 16.08 5.36 -8.23
N SER A 89 16.83 4.26 -8.11
CA SER A 89 16.28 2.91 -8.03
C SER A 89 16.91 2.08 -6.91
N ILE A 90 16.07 1.25 -6.28
CA ILE A 90 16.45 0.18 -5.37
C ILE A 90 15.93 -1.13 -5.96
N VAL A 91 16.81 -2.11 -6.19
CA VAL A 91 16.44 -3.43 -6.71
C VAL A 91 16.57 -4.47 -5.60
N TYR A 92 15.46 -5.07 -5.19
CA TYR A 92 15.41 -6.06 -4.13
C TYR A 92 15.72 -7.47 -4.65
N SER A 93 16.24 -8.34 -3.78
CA SER A 93 16.61 -9.72 -4.16
C SER A 93 15.42 -10.61 -4.51
N ASN A 94 14.19 -10.24 -4.14
CA ASN A 94 12.97 -10.91 -4.59
C ASN A 94 12.51 -10.46 -5.99
N GLY A 95 13.17 -9.46 -6.59
CA GLY A 95 12.82 -8.89 -7.89
C GLY A 95 11.99 -7.61 -7.81
N ASP A 96 11.58 -7.16 -6.62
CA ASP A 96 10.88 -5.87 -6.50
C ASP A 96 11.83 -4.71 -6.85
N ILE A 97 11.26 -3.67 -7.45
CA ILE A 97 11.99 -2.45 -7.81
C ILE A 97 11.27 -1.26 -7.20
N TYR A 98 11.99 -0.46 -6.42
CA TYR A 98 11.48 0.80 -5.88
C TYR A 98 12.18 1.99 -6.53
N GLU A 99 11.42 3.00 -6.90
CA GLU A 99 11.88 4.28 -7.42
C GLU A 99 11.28 5.40 -6.57
N GLY A 100 12.09 6.12 -5.80
CA GLY A 100 11.56 7.16 -4.92
C GLY A 100 12.50 7.57 -3.80
N GLY A 101 11.98 8.40 -2.90
CA GLY A 101 12.73 8.93 -1.76
C GLY A 101 13.05 7.86 -0.71
N ILE A 102 14.23 7.97 -0.11
CA ILE A 102 14.64 7.16 1.04
C ILE A 102 15.04 8.11 2.16
N SER A 103 14.58 7.81 3.38
CA SER A 103 15.05 8.44 4.60
C SER A 103 15.25 7.37 5.66
N ASP A 104 16.35 7.44 6.42
CA ASP A 104 16.71 6.46 7.44
C ASP A 104 16.63 4.99 6.93
N LEU A 105 17.14 4.77 5.71
CA LEU A 105 17.13 3.47 5.01
C LEU A 105 15.74 2.90 4.66
N LYS A 106 14.68 3.70 4.79
CA LYS A 106 13.28 3.32 4.53
C LYS A 106 12.66 4.20 3.44
N LYS A 107 11.75 3.65 2.65
CA LYS A 107 10.98 4.40 1.64
C LYS A 107 10.19 5.51 2.33
N ASN A 108 10.33 6.74 1.82
CA ASN A 108 9.68 7.92 2.38
C ASN A 108 9.38 8.95 1.28
N GLY A 109 8.25 9.65 1.42
CA GLY A 109 7.77 10.60 0.42
C GLY A 109 7.09 9.90 -0.76
N THR A 110 7.04 10.55 -1.91
CA THR A 110 6.44 9.94 -3.10
C THR A 110 7.39 8.93 -3.75
N GLY A 111 6.84 7.85 -4.28
CA GLY A 111 7.60 6.85 -5.01
C GLY A 111 6.71 5.87 -5.76
N LYS A 112 7.38 4.95 -6.44
CA LYS A 112 6.78 3.87 -7.21
C LYS A 112 7.47 2.57 -6.84
N ILE A 113 6.70 1.54 -6.55
CA ILE A 113 7.19 0.17 -6.38
C ILE A 113 6.56 -0.73 -7.44
N ILE A 114 7.41 -1.48 -8.13
CA ILE A 114 7.05 -2.52 -9.08
C ILE A 114 7.37 -3.83 -8.39
N TYR A 115 6.34 -4.60 -8.07
CA TYR A 115 6.50 -5.90 -7.42
C TYR A 115 6.85 -6.96 -8.44
N ALA A 116 7.61 -7.98 -8.02
CA ALA A 116 7.91 -9.15 -8.85
C ALA A 116 6.66 -9.92 -9.29
N SER A 117 5.54 -9.78 -8.58
CA SER A 117 4.22 -10.30 -8.96
C SER A 117 3.65 -9.65 -10.23
N GLY A 118 4.16 -8.47 -10.62
CA GLY A 118 3.61 -7.62 -11.68
C GLY A 118 2.70 -6.51 -11.15
N ASP A 119 2.38 -6.50 -9.85
CA ASP A 119 1.67 -5.39 -9.23
C ASP A 119 2.53 -4.13 -9.23
N VAL A 120 1.89 -2.96 -9.31
CA VAL A 120 2.57 -1.66 -9.28
C VAL A 120 1.84 -0.75 -8.33
N TYR A 121 2.55 -0.12 -7.40
CA TYR A 121 2.01 0.95 -6.58
C TYR A 121 2.78 2.24 -6.81
N GLU A 122 2.07 3.35 -6.97
CA GLU A 122 2.61 4.70 -7.08
C GLU A 122 1.87 5.61 -6.11
N GLY A 123 2.58 6.24 -5.17
CA GLY A 123 1.95 7.02 -4.12
C GLY A 123 2.91 7.43 -3.03
N GLU A 124 2.36 7.74 -1.85
CA GLU A 124 3.14 8.21 -0.71
C GLU A 124 3.60 7.04 0.19
N PHE A 125 4.80 7.19 0.73
CA PHE A 125 5.42 6.23 1.66
C PHE A 125 5.83 6.97 2.93
N VAL A 126 5.64 6.30 4.07
CA VAL A 126 6.23 6.70 5.34
C VAL A 126 6.79 5.46 6.01
N ASN A 127 8.11 5.47 6.28
CA ASN A 127 8.80 4.35 6.92
C ASN A 127 8.51 2.97 6.28
N ASP A 128 8.68 2.86 4.96
CA ASP A 128 8.37 1.67 4.14
C ASP A 128 6.89 1.33 3.96
N LYS A 129 5.98 1.97 4.70
CA LYS A 129 4.54 1.73 4.62
C LYS A 129 3.90 2.61 3.55
N LEU A 130 3.04 2.01 2.73
CA LEU A 130 2.21 2.72 1.75
C LEU A 130 1.16 3.51 2.51
N THR A 131 1.09 4.82 2.29
CA THR A 131 0.20 5.72 3.03
C THR A 131 -0.31 6.84 2.13
N GLY A 132 -1.26 7.64 2.64
CA GLY A 132 -1.74 8.82 1.93
C GLY A 132 -2.42 8.44 0.62
N THR A 133 -2.36 9.31 -0.39
CA THR A 133 -3.02 9.02 -1.68
C THR A 133 -2.09 8.23 -2.61
N GLY A 134 -2.62 7.17 -3.22
CA GLY A 134 -1.86 6.40 -4.19
C GLY A 134 -2.72 5.61 -5.16
N LYS A 135 -2.05 5.10 -6.19
CA LYS A 135 -2.59 4.22 -7.23
C LYS A 135 -1.93 2.86 -7.14
N TYR A 136 -2.73 1.83 -6.92
CA TYR A 136 -2.32 0.43 -6.97
C TYR A 136 -2.88 -0.20 -8.26
N SER A 137 -2.02 -0.63 -9.16
CA SER A 137 -2.37 -1.35 -10.38
C SER A 137 -2.00 -2.81 -10.19
N PHE A 138 -3.00 -3.68 -10.19
CA PHE A 138 -2.81 -5.11 -9.93
C PHE A 138 -2.44 -5.85 -11.21
N ALA A 139 -1.67 -6.93 -11.09
CA ALA A 139 -1.26 -7.78 -12.21
C ALA A 139 -2.45 -8.42 -12.93
N ASN A 140 -3.60 -8.58 -12.25
CA ASN A 140 -4.85 -9.08 -12.84
C ASN A 140 -5.59 -8.04 -13.70
N GLY A 141 -5.12 -6.78 -13.74
CA GLY A 141 -5.73 -5.68 -14.48
C GLY A 141 -6.65 -4.79 -13.65
N ASP A 142 -6.92 -5.13 -12.39
CA ASP A 142 -7.66 -4.26 -11.48
C ASP A 142 -6.83 -3.02 -11.12
N VAL A 143 -7.51 -1.94 -10.72
CA VAL A 143 -6.87 -0.71 -10.29
C VAL A 143 -7.57 -0.17 -9.06
N TYR A 144 -6.81 0.23 -8.04
CA TYR A 144 -7.28 1.01 -6.92
C TYR A 144 -6.62 2.39 -6.92
N GLU A 145 -7.40 3.44 -6.76
CA GLU A 145 -6.93 4.82 -6.60
C GLU A 145 -7.61 5.44 -5.38
N GLY A 146 -6.86 5.75 -4.34
CA GLY A 146 -7.44 6.25 -3.09
C GLY A 146 -6.46 6.40 -1.95
N THR A 147 -7.01 6.55 -0.75
CA THR A 147 -6.23 6.73 0.48
C THR A 147 -5.85 5.37 1.07
N LEU A 148 -4.57 5.23 1.41
CA LEU A 148 -4.04 4.09 2.16
C LEU A 148 -3.51 4.53 3.52
N VAL A 149 -3.61 3.62 4.50
CA VAL A 149 -2.94 3.71 5.79
C VAL A 149 -2.30 2.36 6.06
N ASP A 150 -0.99 2.34 6.28
CA ASP A 150 -0.20 1.12 6.51
C ASP A 150 -0.46 0.00 5.47
N GLY A 151 -0.58 0.40 4.20
CA GLY A 151 -0.83 -0.52 3.08
C GLY A 151 -2.27 -0.99 2.91
N LYS A 152 -3.19 -0.58 3.79
CA LYS A 152 -4.62 -0.91 3.69
C LYS A 152 -5.40 0.25 3.13
N LYS A 153 -6.45 -0.02 2.35
CA LYS A 153 -7.42 1.01 1.92
C LYS A 153 -8.14 1.53 3.16
N ASP A 154 -7.96 2.81 3.45
CA ASP A 154 -8.57 3.47 4.61
C ASP A 154 -8.79 4.95 4.28
N GLY A 155 -10.05 5.40 4.31
CA GLY A 155 -10.47 6.68 3.75
C GLY A 155 -11.29 6.49 2.47
N THR A 156 -11.15 7.39 1.50
CA THR A 156 -11.92 7.32 0.24
C THR A 156 -11.08 6.77 -0.91
N GLY A 157 -11.71 6.06 -1.83
CA GLY A 157 -11.04 5.57 -3.03
C GLY A 157 -12.00 5.00 -4.07
N THR A 158 -11.45 4.75 -5.25
CA THR A 158 -12.10 4.04 -6.34
C THR A 158 -11.35 2.74 -6.62
N TYR A 159 -12.08 1.63 -6.65
CA TYR A 159 -11.58 0.35 -7.14
C TYR A 159 -12.28 0.05 -8.46
N THR A 160 -11.52 -0.17 -9.51
CA THR A 160 -11.99 -0.51 -10.85
C THR A 160 -11.52 -1.93 -11.15
N TRP A 161 -12.48 -2.80 -11.43
CA TRP A 161 -12.20 -4.18 -11.82
C TRP A 161 -11.92 -4.26 -13.33
N VAL A 162 -11.17 -5.28 -13.73
CA VAL A 162 -10.86 -5.55 -15.14
C VAL A 162 -12.11 -5.79 -16.01
N ASP A 163 -13.22 -6.22 -15.41
CA ASP A 163 -14.51 -6.43 -16.10
C ASP A 163 -15.26 -5.11 -16.39
N GLY A 164 -14.75 -3.97 -15.91
CA GLY A 164 -15.37 -2.65 -16.04
C GLY A 164 -16.30 -2.27 -14.88
N SER A 165 -16.54 -3.18 -13.93
CA SER A 165 -17.20 -2.82 -12.67
C SER A 165 -16.33 -1.81 -11.91
N SER A 166 -16.94 -0.98 -11.07
CA SER A 166 -16.21 -0.07 -10.18
C SER A 166 -16.94 0.20 -8.87
N TYR A 167 -16.18 0.48 -7.82
CA TYR A 167 -16.70 1.00 -6.56
C TYR A 167 -15.96 2.27 -6.21
N THR A 168 -16.69 3.35 -6.00
CA THR A 168 -16.18 4.62 -5.49
C THR A 168 -16.84 4.90 -4.16
N GLY A 169 -16.07 4.99 -3.09
CA GLY A 169 -16.64 5.21 -1.76
C GLY A 169 -15.64 5.14 -0.64
N SER A 170 -16.17 5.00 0.57
CA SER A 170 -15.40 4.93 1.80
C SER A 170 -14.94 3.51 2.10
N TYR A 171 -13.74 3.42 2.66
CA TYR A 171 -13.05 2.21 3.07
C TYR A 171 -12.56 2.34 4.52
N THR A 172 -12.50 1.21 5.21
CA THR A 172 -11.85 1.08 6.52
C THR A 172 -11.23 -0.29 6.60
N ASN A 173 -9.91 -0.37 6.82
CA ASN A 173 -9.17 -1.64 6.85
C ASN A 173 -9.47 -2.56 5.66
N ASP A 174 -9.29 -2.07 4.43
CA ASP A 174 -9.56 -2.76 3.16
C ASP A 174 -11.03 -3.07 2.85
N MET A 175 -11.95 -2.83 3.79
CA MET A 175 -13.37 -3.11 3.60
C MET A 175 -14.16 -1.86 3.21
N LYS A 176 -15.10 -1.98 2.26
CA LYS A 176 -16.13 -0.97 2.00
C LYS A 176 -16.90 -0.71 3.29
N ASN A 177 -16.85 0.53 3.74
CA ASN A 177 -17.45 0.97 5.01
C ASN A 177 -17.80 2.45 4.92
N GLY A 178 -19.07 2.79 5.15
CA GLY A 178 -19.61 4.14 4.93
C GLY A 178 -20.29 4.28 3.56
N GLU A 179 -20.44 5.51 3.09
CA GLU A 179 -21.10 5.79 1.81
C GLU A 179 -20.26 5.36 0.62
N GLY A 180 -20.90 4.77 -0.38
CA GLY A 180 -20.25 4.39 -1.62
C GLY A 180 -21.22 4.07 -2.75
N LYS A 181 -20.67 4.08 -3.96
CA LYS A 181 -21.35 3.70 -5.20
C LYS A 181 -20.63 2.54 -5.85
N TYR A 182 -21.33 1.43 -6.02
CA TYR A 182 -20.89 0.32 -6.85
C TYR A 182 -21.61 0.39 -8.20
N THR A 183 -20.87 0.28 -9.29
CA THR A 183 -21.38 0.16 -10.66
C THR A 183 -20.89 -1.17 -11.21
N TRP A 184 -21.82 -2.04 -11.59
CA TRP A 184 -21.50 -3.33 -12.21
C TRP A 184 -21.26 -3.16 -13.71
N SER A 185 -20.53 -4.10 -14.30
CA SER A 185 -20.23 -4.15 -15.74
C SER A 185 -21.48 -4.29 -16.62
N ASP A 186 -22.60 -4.77 -16.08
CA ASP A 186 -23.91 -4.83 -16.75
C ASP A 186 -24.65 -3.48 -16.77
N GLY A 187 -24.09 -2.44 -16.14
CA GLY A 187 -24.68 -1.10 -16.02
C GLY A 187 -25.62 -0.92 -14.83
N SER A 188 -25.89 -1.98 -14.05
CA SER A 188 -26.57 -1.82 -12.76
C SER A 188 -25.68 -1.04 -11.79
N SER A 189 -26.28 -0.41 -10.78
CA SER A 189 -25.53 0.30 -9.74
C SER A 189 -26.25 0.31 -8.41
N TYR A 190 -25.48 0.42 -7.33
CA TYR A 190 -25.97 0.64 -5.99
C TYR A 190 -25.26 1.86 -5.41
N GLU A 191 -26.00 2.76 -4.81
CA GLU A 191 -25.51 3.94 -4.13
C GLU A 191 -26.14 4.03 -2.74
N GLY A 192 -25.33 3.98 -1.69
CA GLY A 192 -25.79 3.96 -0.31
C GLY A 192 -24.71 3.53 0.69
N THR A 193 -25.13 3.21 1.90
CA THR A 193 -24.21 2.85 2.99
C THR A 193 -23.75 1.39 2.90
N TYR A 194 -22.46 1.18 3.17
CA TYR A 194 -21.85 -0.13 3.33
C TYR A 194 -21.37 -0.33 4.77
N VAL A 195 -21.52 -1.55 5.29
CA VAL A 195 -20.93 -2.00 6.55
C VAL A 195 -20.27 -3.36 6.34
N ASN A 196 -18.95 -3.42 6.49
CA ASN A 196 -18.13 -4.61 6.29
C ASN A 196 -18.43 -5.30 4.95
N GLU A 197 -18.28 -4.56 3.84
CA GLU A 197 -18.56 -5.01 2.45
C GLU A 197 -20.03 -5.16 2.05
N LEU A 198 -20.96 -5.17 3.01
CA LEU A 198 -22.38 -5.43 2.75
C LEU A 198 -23.18 -4.13 2.67
N LYS A 199 -24.18 -4.08 1.79
CA LYS A 199 -25.16 -2.97 1.76
C LYS A 199 -25.97 -2.96 3.05
N GLU A 200 -26.06 -1.81 3.69
CA GLU A 200 -26.72 -1.60 4.97
C GLU A 200 -27.44 -0.26 4.97
N GLY A 201 -28.48 -0.09 5.78
CA GLY A 201 -29.16 1.20 5.91
C GLY A 201 -29.89 1.61 4.64
N LYS A 202 -29.88 2.90 4.30
CA LYS A 202 -30.59 3.42 3.12
C LYS A 202 -29.72 3.33 1.87
N GLY A 203 -30.30 2.91 0.76
CA GLY A 203 -29.62 2.92 -0.53
C GLY A 203 -30.57 2.94 -1.72
N THR A 204 -30.00 3.21 -2.89
CA THR A 204 -30.68 3.11 -4.18
C THR A 204 -29.97 2.09 -5.06
N TYR A 205 -30.69 1.06 -5.49
CA TYR A 205 -30.24 0.09 -6.49
C TYR A 205 -30.91 0.39 -7.82
N THR A 206 -30.13 0.71 -8.85
CA THR A 206 -30.58 0.84 -10.22
C THR A 206 -30.22 -0.44 -10.97
N PHE A 207 -31.20 -1.14 -11.49
CA PHE A 207 -31.01 -2.37 -12.24
C PHE A 207 -30.65 -2.06 -13.70
N ALA A 208 -29.94 -2.99 -14.35
CA ALA A 208 -29.55 -2.84 -15.76
C ALA A 208 -30.76 -2.72 -16.71
N ASN A 209 -31.92 -3.25 -16.32
CA ASN A 209 -33.17 -3.13 -17.07
C ASN A 209 -33.88 -1.77 -16.89
N GLY A 210 -33.35 -0.87 -16.06
CA GLY A 210 -33.94 0.43 -15.73
C GLY A 210 -34.88 0.44 -14.54
N ASP A 211 -35.13 -0.71 -13.89
CA ASP A 211 -35.84 -0.72 -12.60
C ASP A 211 -35.00 -0.01 -11.54
N VAL A 212 -35.65 0.57 -10.54
CA VAL A 212 -34.99 1.28 -9.43
C VAL A 212 -35.64 0.87 -8.12
N TYR A 213 -34.83 0.47 -7.15
CA TYR A 213 -35.25 0.33 -5.76
C TYR A 213 -34.57 1.37 -4.89
N THR A 214 -35.32 2.11 -4.09
CA THR A 214 -34.79 3.01 -3.05
C THR A 214 -35.41 2.66 -1.71
N GLY A 215 -34.62 2.25 -0.72
CA GLY A 215 -35.16 1.78 0.55
C GLY A 215 -34.11 1.25 1.52
N ASP A 216 -34.56 0.49 2.52
CA ASP A 216 -33.70 -0.14 3.52
C ASP A 216 -33.02 -1.42 3.01
N PHE A 217 -31.75 -1.56 3.37
CA PHE A 217 -30.92 -2.73 3.17
C PHE A 217 -30.39 -3.22 4.52
N LYS A 218 -30.26 -4.53 4.64
CA LYS A 218 -29.57 -5.17 5.76
C LYS A 218 -28.81 -6.37 5.22
N ALA A 219 -27.49 -6.37 5.38
CA ALA A 219 -26.64 -7.44 4.86
C ALA A 219 -26.96 -7.83 3.40
N ASP A 220 -26.95 -6.86 2.48
CA ASP A 220 -27.28 -7.01 1.05
C ASP A 220 -28.75 -7.32 0.70
N VAL A 221 -29.62 -7.49 1.70
CA VAL A 221 -31.03 -7.82 1.50
C VAL A 221 -31.89 -6.58 1.63
N ARG A 222 -32.78 -6.34 0.64
CA ARG A 222 -33.81 -5.31 0.76
C ARG A 222 -34.79 -5.71 1.87
N THR A 223 -34.96 -4.82 2.83
CA THR A 223 -35.80 -4.99 4.01
C THR A 223 -36.52 -3.67 4.32
N GLY A 224 -37.19 -3.57 5.47
CA GLY A 224 -37.77 -2.32 5.96
C GLY A 224 -38.72 -1.67 4.97
N GLU A 225 -38.67 -0.34 4.86
CA GLU A 225 -39.51 0.42 3.93
C GLU A 225 -38.73 0.78 2.67
N GLY A 226 -39.40 0.71 1.52
CA GLY A 226 -38.79 1.10 0.26
C GLY A 226 -39.78 1.40 -0.85
N LYS A 227 -39.23 1.88 -1.96
CA LYS A 227 -39.91 2.13 -3.21
C LYS A 227 -39.26 1.31 -4.30
N TYR A 228 -40.01 0.47 -4.99
CA TYR A 228 -39.59 -0.19 -6.23
C TYR A 228 -40.32 0.45 -7.40
N THR A 229 -39.58 1.04 -8.33
CA THR A 229 -40.09 1.63 -9.57
C THR A 229 -39.63 0.75 -10.72
N TRP A 230 -40.56 0.18 -11.47
CA TRP A 230 -40.23 -0.57 -12.66
C TRP A 230 -39.93 0.38 -13.82
N ALA A 231 -39.15 -0.08 -14.81
CA ALA A 231 -38.78 0.70 -15.99
C ALA A 231 -39.99 1.19 -16.82
N ASN A 232 -41.14 0.51 -16.70
CA ASN A 232 -42.41 0.90 -17.35
C ASN A 232 -43.15 2.04 -16.63
N GLY A 233 -42.62 2.54 -15.50
CA GLY A 233 -43.18 3.64 -14.72
C GLY A 233 -44.17 3.22 -13.63
N GLU A 234 -44.52 1.93 -13.52
CA GLU A 234 -45.28 1.44 -12.37
C GLU A 234 -44.38 1.41 -11.13
N PHE A 235 -44.97 1.51 -9.93
CA PHE A 235 -44.19 1.48 -8.70
C PHE A 235 -44.95 0.93 -7.50
N TYR A 236 -44.19 0.42 -6.54
CA TYR A 236 -44.65 -0.04 -5.25
C TYR A 236 -43.93 0.74 -4.17
N GLU A 237 -44.65 1.22 -3.16
CA GLU A 237 -44.13 1.84 -1.95
C GLU A 237 -44.68 1.09 -0.73
N GLY A 238 -43.80 0.56 0.12
CA GLY A 238 -44.20 -0.18 1.32
C GLY A 238 -43.09 -1.07 1.86
N SER A 239 -43.47 -2.05 2.67
CA SER A 239 -42.50 -2.89 3.37
C SER A 239 -41.88 -3.98 2.48
N PHE A 240 -40.63 -4.32 2.77
CA PHE A 240 -39.87 -5.38 2.13
C PHE A 240 -39.35 -6.38 3.17
N VAL A 241 -39.42 -7.66 2.84
CA VAL A 241 -38.82 -8.77 3.60
C VAL A 241 -38.15 -9.70 2.61
N ASP A 242 -36.88 -10.05 2.84
CA ASP A 242 -36.11 -10.98 2.00
C ASP A 242 -36.20 -10.66 0.51
N ASN A 243 -35.96 -9.39 0.15
CA ASN A 243 -36.02 -8.89 -1.23
C ASN A 243 -37.42 -8.87 -1.88
N LYS A 244 -38.50 -9.13 -1.13
CA LYS A 244 -39.86 -9.18 -1.66
C LYS A 244 -40.75 -8.13 -1.01
N MET A 245 -41.67 -7.57 -1.79
CA MET A 245 -42.77 -6.74 -1.27
C MET A 245 -43.58 -7.57 -0.26
N SER A 246 -43.79 -7.04 0.93
CA SER A 246 -44.41 -7.74 2.05
C SER A 246 -45.14 -6.75 2.95
N GLY A 247 -46.09 -7.20 3.76
CA GLY A 247 -46.81 -6.32 4.67
C GLY A 247 -47.70 -5.30 3.95
N LYS A 248 -47.89 -4.12 4.53
CA LYS A 248 -48.75 -3.08 3.93
C LYS A 248 -47.97 -2.27 2.89
N GLY A 249 -48.62 -1.93 1.79
CA GLY A 249 -48.02 -1.08 0.77
C GLY A 249 -49.03 -0.55 -0.24
N LYS A 250 -48.53 0.32 -1.12
CA LYS A 250 -49.24 0.99 -2.18
C LYS A 250 -48.61 0.66 -3.52
N TYR A 251 -49.38 0.10 -4.43
CA TYR A 251 -48.97 -0.20 -5.80
C TYR A 251 -49.69 0.73 -6.76
N THR A 252 -48.94 1.40 -7.63
CA THR A 252 -49.46 2.34 -8.63
C THR A 252 -49.08 1.86 -10.03
N TRP A 253 -50.10 1.62 -10.86
CA TRP A 253 -49.92 1.23 -12.26
C TRP A 253 -49.61 2.45 -13.15
N PRO A 254 -49.07 2.26 -14.38
CA PRO A 254 -48.78 3.37 -15.29
C PRO A 254 -50.03 4.18 -15.69
N SER A 255 -51.21 3.56 -15.61
CA SER A 255 -52.50 4.22 -15.82
C SER A 255 -52.92 5.19 -14.71
N GLY A 256 -52.18 5.23 -13.59
CA GLY A 256 -52.54 5.97 -12.38
C GLY A 256 -53.52 5.23 -11.47
N ARG A 257 -53.95 4.01 -11.83
CA ARG A 257 -54.68 3.14 -10.90
C ARG A 257 -53.81 2.87 -9.67
N VAL A 258 -54.43 2.78 -8.50
CA VAL A 258 -53.76 2.50 -7.22
C VAL A 258 -54.41 1.29 -6.53
N TYR A 259 -53.60 0.46 -5.89
CA TYR A 259 -54.02 -0.54 -4.92
C TYR A 259 -53.26 -0.29 -3.61
N GLU A 260 -53.99 -0.19 -2.51
CA GLU A 260 -53.43 -0.09 -1.16
C GLU A 260 -53.93 -1.28 -0.35
N GLY A 261 -53.01 -2.07 0.18
CA GLY A 261 -53.37 -3.31 0.86
C GLY A 261 -52.18 -4.15 1.31
N THR A 262 -52.42 -5.43 1.58
CA THR A 262 -51.39 -6.36 2.07
C THR A 262 -50.73 -7.08 0.90
N PHE A 263 -49.42 -7.22 0.98
CA PHE A 263 -48.58 -7.99 0.08
C PHE A 263 -47.93 -9.14 0.83
N GLU A 264 -47.83 -10.29 0.17
CA GLU A 264 -47.11 -11.45 0.69
C GLU A 264 -46.30 -12.07 -0.43
N ASN A 265 -45.00 -12.29 -0.19
CA ASN A 265 -44.08 -12.88 -1.16
C ASN A 265 -44.11 -12.19 -2.55
N GLY A 266 -44.24 -10.86 -2.55
CA GLY A 266 -44.27 -10.07 -3.78
C GLY A 266 -45.63 -10.04 -4.50
N LYS A 267 -46.70 -10.56 -3.88
CA LYS A 267 -48.04 -10.63 -4.49
C LYS A 267 -49.08 -9.91 -3.65
N ILE A 268 -50.05 -9.31 -4.33
CA ILE A 268 -51.24 -8.75 -3.71
C ILE A 268 -52.02 -9.87 -3.01
N VAL A 269 -52.35 -9.67 -1.73
CA VAL A 269 -53.27 -10.52 -0.98
C VAL A 269 -54.67 -9.92 -1.11
N LYS A 270 -55.63 -10.69 -1.61
CA LYS A 270 -57.04 -10.29 -1.56
C LYS A 270 -57.58 -10.58 -0.17
N GLU A 271 -58.13 -9.56 0.48
CA GLU A 271 -58.98 -9.80 1.65
C GLU A 271 -60.26 -10.49 1.14
N GLU A 272 -60.58 -11.66 1.72
CA GLU A 272 -61.81 -12.43 1.43
C GLU A 272 -63.06 -11.75 2.00
#